data_AF-A0A838JFN1-F1
#
_entry.id   AF-A0A838JFN1-F1
#
_cell.length_a   1.000
_cell.length_b   1.000
_cell.length_c   1.000
_cell.angle_alpha   90.00
_cell.angle_beta   90.00
_cell.angle_gamma   90.00
#
_symmetry.space_group_name_H-M   'P 1'
#
loop_
_entity.id
_entity.type
_entity.pdbx_description
1 polymer ?
#
loop_
_entity_poly.entity_id
_entity_poly.type
_entity_poly.pdbx_seq_one_letter_code
_entity_poly.pdbx_strand_id
1 'polypeptide(L)'
;MFDLMLAGRAQTYLPHLLFAFETLGAQGLGLHRGRATLVAATSYSPLTGRHAPLLVDGVLQNQWITVSGLDLVAAAQALPPQLTLHFITPLRMKHNGQLVTSAECHVLVRTALRRISTLCTAFGTGAWPLPFGAVIAAAQAVPRVQSHTQWVDWSRTSGATGQHMTLGGLVGQVTYNDVPPLVRLVLLTGALTHIGKAVVFGHGAYRVQTHKQTLG
;
A
#
# COMPACT_ATOMS: atom_id res chain seq x y z
N MET A 1 9.16 2.25 15.41
CA MET A 1 8.70 1.05 14.68
C MET A 1 8.25 1.48 13.30
N PHE A 2 8.60 0.75 12.25
CA PHE A 2 8.19 1.01 10.87
C PHE A 2 7.94 -0.32 10.15
N ASP A 3 7.18 -0.26 9.06
CA ASP A 3 6.85 -1.41 8.23
C ASP A 3 7.60 -1.36 6.90
N LEU A 4 7.98 -2.53 6.38
CA LEU A 4 8.58 -2.71 5.06
C LEU A 4 7.84 -3.81 4.31
N MET A 5 7.44 -3.53 3.07
CA MET A 5 6.82 -4.50 2.18
C MET A 5 7.84 -4.97 1.13
N LEU A 6 8.05 -6.27 1.03
CA LEU A 6 8.90 -6.91 0.03
C LEU A 6 8.04 -7.70 -0.96
N ALA A 7 8.08 -7.31 -2.24
CA ALA A 7 7.30 -7.95 -3.30
C ALA A 7 8.15 -8.95 -4.09
N GLY A 8 7.61 -10.16 -4.32
CA GLY A 8 8.21 -11.17 -5.21
C GLY A 8 9.69 -11.44 -4.91
N ARG A 9 10.52 -11.38 -5.95
CA ARG A 9 11.98 -11.61 -5.86
C ARG A 9 12.69 -10.68 -4.88
N ALA A 10 12.11 -9.53 -4.51
CA ALA A 10 12.73 -8.64 -3.53
C ALA A 10 12.90 -9.29 -2.14
N GLN A 11 12.13 -10.35 -1.85
CA GLN A 11 12.26 -11.10 -0.61
C GLN A 11 13.64 -11.74 -0.43
N THR A 12 14.38 -12.04 -1.50
CA THR A 12 15.75 -12.59 -1.41
C THR A 12 16.75 -11.58 -0.83
N TYR A 13 16.43 -10.29 -0.85
CA TYR A 13 17.25 -9.24 -0.25
C TYR A 13 16.99 -9.03 1.24
N LEU A 14 16.03 -9.75 1.85
CA LEU A 14 15.68 -9.59 3.27
C LEU A 14 16.90 -9.67 4.21
N PRO A 15 17.83 -10.65 4.09
CA PRO A 15 19.01 -10.69 4.98
C PRO A 15 19.87 -9.42 4.86
N HIS A 16 20.05 -8.93 3.63
CA HIS A 16 20.84 -7.73 3.35
C HIS A 16 20.17 -6.47 3.91
N LEU A 17 18.84 -6.40 3.86
CA LEU A 17 18.07 -5.29 4.42
C LEU A 17 18.14 -5.26 5.94
N LEU A 18 18.04 -6.41 6.61
CA LEU A 18 18.21 -6.50 8.07
C LEU A 18 19.60 -6.02 8.50
N PHE A 19 20.65 -6.49 7.81
CA PHE A 19 22.02 -6.03 8.05
C PHE A 19 22.19 -4.52 7.79
N ALA A 20 21.57 -4.00 6.73
CA ALA A 20 21.59 -2.57 6.43
C ALA A 20 20.91 -1.75 7.53
N PHE A 21 19.78 -2.21 8.08
CA PHE A 21 19.11 -1.50 9.17
C PHE A 21 19.92 -1.48 10.46
N GLU A 22 20.57 -2.59 10.81
CA GLU A 22 21.50 -2.66 11.94
C GLU A 22 22.66 -1.67 11.76
N THR A 23 23.29 -1.68 10.58
CA THR A 23 24.41 -0.80 10.23
C THR A 23 24.00 0.68 10.27
N LEU A 24 22.85 1.02 9.66
CA LEU A 24 22.33 2.40 9.65
C LEU A 24 21.99 2.89 11.06
N GLY A 25 21.41 2.03 11.89
CA GLY A 25 21.14 2.32 13.29
C GLY A 25 22.42 2.67 14.05
N ALA A 26 23.49 1.90 13.86
CA ALA A 26 24.78 2.15 14.51
C ALA A 26 25.46 3.44 14.02
N GLN A 27 25.34 3.76 12.72
CA GLN A 27 25.92 4.96 12.11
C GLN A 27 25.16 6.25 12.47
N GLY A 28 23.87 6.14 12.80
CA GLY A 28 23.02 7.25 13.23
C GLY A 28 21.95 7.62 12.19
N LEU A 29 20.73 7.86 12.68
CA LEU A 29 19.53 8.10 11.89
C LEU A 29 19.04 9.55 12.02
N GLY A 30 18.46 10.06 10.93
CA GLY A 30 17.79 11.37 10.91
C GLY A 30 18.73 12.57 11.03
N LEU A 31 18.13 13.76 11.19
CA LEU A 31 18.86 15.03 11.22
C LEU A 31 19.90 15.10 12.36
N HIS A 32 19.55 14.53 13.51
CA HIS A 32 20.40 14.53 14.71
C HIS A 32 21.35 13.32 14.81
N ARG A 33 21.40 12.47 13.77
CA ARG A 33 22.21 11.23 13.75
C ARG A 33 22.04 10.38 15.02
N GLY A 34 20.81 10.24 15.50
CA GLY A 34 20.50 9.44 16.67
C GLY A 34 20.82 7.97 16.41
N ARG A 35 21.62 7.35 17.27
CA ARG A 35 21.96 5.92 17.15
C ARG A 35 20.78 5.06 17.60
N ALA A 36 20.61 3.93 16.93
CA ALA A 36 19.59 2.94 17.24
C ALA A 36 20.13 1.52 17.04
N THR A 37 19.55 0.56 17.74
CA THR A 37 19.86 -0.87 17.58
C THR A 37 18.63 -1.61 17.07
N LEU A 38 18.82 -2.57 16.17
CA LEU A 38 17.74 -3.44 15.72
C LEU A 38 17.42 -4.45 16.83
N VAL A 39 16.31 -4.25 17.53
CA VAL A 39 15.90 -5.12 18.66
C VAL A 39 15.13 -6.34 18.19
N ALA A 40 14.26 -6.16 17.20
CA ALA A 40 13.41 -7.23 16.70
C ALA A 40 13.00 -6.97 15.24
N ALA A 41 12.76 -8.05 14.51
CA ALA A 41 12.12 -8.02 13.21
C ALA A 41 11.08 -9.14 13.14
N THR A 42 9.89 -8.84 12.61
CA THR A 42 8.78 -9.79 12.50
C THR A 42 8.15 -9.69 11.12
N SER A 43 7.84 -10.84 10.53
CA SER A 43 6.97 -10.92 9.35
C SER A 43 5.52 -10.96 9.80
N TYR A 44 4.62 -10.31 9.06
CA TYR A 44 3.19 -10.35 9.37
C TYR A 44 2.35 -10.36 8.08
N SER A 45 1.17 -10.99 8.15
CA SER A 45 0.16 -10.94 7.10
C SER A 45 -0.96 -9.98 7.51
N PRO A 46 -1.12 -8.82 6.83
CA PRO A 46 -2.23 -7.91 7.10
C PRO A 46 -3.60 -8.51 6.80
N LEU A 47 -3.67 -9.59 6.01
CA LEU A 47 -4.92 -10.26 5.66
C LEU A 47 -5.40 -11.24 6.73
N THR A 48 -4.46 -11.92 7.40
CA THR A 48 -4.77 -13.00 8.36
C THR A 48 -4.45 -12.64 9.80
N GLY A 49 -3.72 -11.54 10.06
CA GLY A 49 -3.23 -11.16 11.38
C GLY A 49 -2.10 -12.05 11.93
N ARG A 50 -1.70 -13.08 11.19
CA ARG A 50 -0.58 -13.95 11.56
C ARG A 50 0.72 -13.16 11.55
N HIS A 51 1.58 -13.44 12.53
CA HIS A 51 2.94 -12.90 12.62
C HIS A 51 3.92 -14.00 12.99
N ALA A 52 5.18 -13.85 12.57
CA ALA A 52 6.27 -14.77 12.89
C ALA A 52 7.59 -13.99 13.04
N PRO A 53 8.44 -14.32 14.02
CA PRO A 53 9.72 -13.65 14.19
C PRO A 53 10.64 -13.90 12.98
N LEU A 54 11.29 -12.85 12.50
CA LEU A 54 12.38 -12.94 11.53
C LEU A 54 13.73 -13.11 12.22
N LEU A 55 13.88 -12.54 13.42
CA LEU A 55 15.09 -12.65 14.23
C LEU A 55 14.72 -13.26 15.59
N VAL A 56 15.47 -14.27 16.02
CA VAL A 56 15.43 -14.85 17.37
C VAL A 56 16.87 -14.89 17.85
N ASP A 57 17.17 -14.21 18.96
CA ASP A 57 18.53 -14.08 19.50
C ASP A 57 19.58 -13.63 18.46
N GLY A 58 19.19 -12.71 17.58
CA GLY A 58 20.06 -12.21 16.49
C GLY A 58 20.19 -13.16 15.28
N VAL A 59 19.58 -14.33 15.32
CA VAL A 59 19.62 -15.33 14.24
C VAL A 59 18.41 -15.19 13.32
N LEU A 60 18.67 -15.04 12.02
CA LEU A 60 17.64 -15.00 10.99
C LEU A 60 16.93 -16.36 10.86
N GLN A 61 15.60 -16.33 10.92
CA GLN A 61 14.75 -17.48 10.72
C GLN A 61 14.52 -17.74 9.22
N ASN A 62 14.52 -19.00 8.82
CA ASN A 62 14.35 -19.42 7.42
C ASN A 62 12.88 -19.52 6.96
N GLN A 63 11.93 -19.25 7.85
CA GLN A 63 10.51 -19.27 7.55
C GLN A 63 9.88 -17.95 7.97
N TRP A 64 9.18 -17.33 7.03
CA TRP A 64 8.45 -16.10 7.27
C TRP A 64 7.12 -16.11 6.57
N ILE A 65 6.20 -15.31 7.09
CA ILE A 65 4.86 -15.21 6.56
C ILE A 65 4.91 -14.41 5.26
N THR A 66 4.31 -14.97 4.21
CA THR A 66 4.12 -14.32 2.92
C THR A 66 2.63 -14.19 2.62
N VAL A 67 2.30 -13.22 1.77
CA VAL A 67 0.95 -13.08 1.22
C VAL A 67 1.01 -13.48 -0.25
N SER A 68 0.34 -14.57 -0.60
CA SER A 68 0.25 -15.07 -1.96
C SER A 68 -0.88 -14.39 -2.74
N GLY A 69 -0.88 -14.61 -4.06
CA GLY A 69 -2.01 -14.19 -4.91
C GLY A 69 -3.32 -14.89 -4.53
N LEU A 70 -3.27 -16.13 -4.04
CA LEU A 70 -4.46 -16.86 -3.59
C LEU A 70 -5.03 -16.26 -2.31
N ASP A 71 -4.18 -15.85 -1.37
CA ASP A 71 -4.61 -15.16 -0.15
C ASP A 71 -5.35 -13.86 -0.49
N LEU A 72 -4.83 -13.10 -1.46
CA LEU A 72 -5.46 -11.87 -1.95
C LEU A 72 -6.82 -12.12 -2.60
N VAL A 73 -6.94 -13.17 -3.43
CA VAL A 73 -8.20 -13.54 -4.06
C VAL A 73 -9.23 -13.94 -3.01
N ALA A 74 -8.85 -14.80 -2.06
CA ALA A 74 -9.74 -15.25 -0.98
C ALA A 74 -10.21 -14.07 -0.12
N ALA A 75 -9.29 -13.20 0.30
CA ALA A 75 -9.61 -12.02 1.09
C ALA A 75 -10.51 -11.04 0.32
N ALA A 76 -10.28 -10.82 -0.97
CA ALA A 76 -11.11 -9.95 -1.80
C ALA A 76 -12.52 -10.51 -2.05
N GLN A 77 -12.66 -11.83 -2.13
CA GLN A 77 -13.96 -12.50 -2.24
C GLN A 77 -14.77 -12.36 -0.94
N ALA A 78 -14.11 -12.42 0.21
CA ALA A 78 -14.73 -12.23 1.52
C ALA A 78 -15.14 -10.76 1.81
N LEU A 79 -14.66 -9.79 1.02
CA LEU A 79 -15.08 -8.40 1.15
C LEU A 79 -16.53 -8.20 0.68
N PRO A 80 -17.33 -7.39 1.40
CA PRO A 80 -18.67 -7.02 0.97
C PRO A 80 -18.63 -6.16 -0.31
N PRO A 81 -19.74 -6.08 -1.06
CA PRO A 81 -19.85 -5.20 -2.22
C PRO A 81 -19.79 -3.72 -1.85
N GLN A 82 -20.16 -3.34 -0.63
CA GLN A 82 -19.94 -1.99 -0.11
C GLN A 82 -18.56 -1.88 0.54
N LEU A 83 -17.71 -0.97 0.05
CA LEU A 83 -16.36 -0.76 0.59
C LEU A 83 -16.17 0.67 1.05
N THR A 84 -15.61 0.84 2.25
CA THR A 84 -15.07 2.13 2.71
C THR A 84 -13.56 2.08 2.67
N LEU A 85 -12.94 3.04 2.00
CA LEU A 85 -11.50 3.21 1.94
C LEU A 85 -11.08 4.37 2.84
N HIS A 86 -10.09 4.15 3.70
CA HIS A 86 -9.53 5.16 4.60
C HIS A 86 -8.12 5.50 4.16
N PHE A 87 -7.91 6.71 3.62
CA PHE A 87 -6.62 7.23 3.21
C PHE A 87 -5.84 7.73 4.43
N ILE A 88 -4.85 6.94 4.85
CA ILE A 88 -4.06 7.16 6.07
C ILE A 88 -2.97 8.20 5.83
N THR A 89 -2.35 8.15 4.64
CA THR A 89 -1.35 9.13 4.22
C THR A 89 -1.78 9.79 2.92
N PRO A 90 -1.28 11.01 2.61
CA PRO A 90 -1.81 11.78 1.48
C PRO A 90 -1.70 11.01 0.16
N LEU A 91 -2.85 10.74 -0.46
CA LEU A 91 -2.96 10.04 -1.72
C LEU A 91 -2.92 11.04 -2.88
N ARG A 92 -1.76 11.13 -3.54
CA ARG A 92 -1.55 12.01 -4.69
C ARG A 92 -1.76 11.26 -6.00
N MET A 93 -2.83 11.59 -6.71
CA MET A 93 -3.20 10.98 -7.99
C MET A 93 -3.26 12.00 -9.12
N LYS A 94 -3.10 11.52 -10.36
CA LYS A 94 -3.37 12.30 -11.56
C LYS A 94 -4.28 11.51 -12.50
N HIS A 95 -5.20 12.21 -13.14
CA HIS A 95 -6.05 11.70 -14.20
C HIS A 95 -6.11 12.77 -15.30
N ASN A 96 -5.91 12.38 -16.56
CA ASN A 96 -5.83 13.30 -17.71
C ASN A 96 -4.88 14.50 -17.48
N GLY A 97 -3.71 14.24 -16.90
CA GLY A 97 -2.68 15.26 -16.64
C GLY A 97 -2.92 16.13 -15.39
N GLN A 98 -4.14 16.17 -14.87
CA GLN A 98 -4.56 17.01 -13.75
C GLN A 98 -4.50 16.28 -12.41
N LEU A 99 -4.31 17.03 -11.32
CA LEU A 99 -4.41 16.48 -9.97
C LEU A 99 -5.87 16.14 -9.67
N VAL A 100 -6.07 14.99 -9.05
CA VAL A 100 -7.40 14.50 -8.71
C VAL A 100 -7.69 14.86 -7.27
N THR A 101 -8.75 15.62 -7.05
CA THR A 101 -9.26 16.02 -5.74
C THR A 101 -10.52 15.25 -5.32
N SER A 102 -11.05 14.42 -6.22
CA SER A 102 -12.23 13.58 -5.99
C SER A 102 -11.84 12.10 -6.02
N ALA A 103 -12.17 11.35 -4.98
CA ALA A 103 -11.89 9.91 -4.94
C ALA A 103 -12.94 9.14 -5.78
N GLU A 104 -12.78 9.15 -7.10
CA GLU A 104 -13.56 8.28 -7.99
C GLU A 104 -12.98 6.87 -8.02
N CYS A 105 -13.83 5.84 -7.95
CA CYS A 105 -13.41 4.44 -7.87
C CYS A 105 -12.46 4.05 -9.02
N HIS A 106 -12.83 4.38 -10.26
CA HIS A 106 -12.00 4.06 -11.42
C HIS A 106 -10.63 4.74 -11.41
N VAL A 107 -10.47 5.91 -10.76
CA VAL A 107 -9.16 6.59 -10.66
C VAL A 107 -8.27 5.85 -9.67
N LEU A 108 -8.81 5.42 -8.54
CA LEU A 108 -8.10 4.58 -7.56
C LEU A 108 -7.65 3.26 -8.21
N VAL A 109 -8.56 2.60 -8.93
CA VAL A 109 -8.30 1.33 -9.64
C VAL A 109 -7.21 1.50 -10.69
N ARG A 110 -7.27 2.52 -11.55
CA ARG A 110 -6.20 2.82 -12.53
C ARG A 110 -4.86 3.07 -11.83
N THR A 111 -4.89 3.80 -10.72
CA THR A 111 -3.68 4.12 -9.95
C THR A 111 -3.07 2.86 -9.32
N ALA A 112 -3.90 1.98 -8.76
CA ALA A 112 -3.51 0.69 -8.21
C ALA A 112 -2.95 -0.24 -9.29
N LEU A 113 -3.70 -0.45 -10.39
CA LEU A 113 -3.29 -1.30 -11.53
C LEU A 113 -1.91 -0.90 -12.06
N ARG A 114 -1.67 0.40 -12.26
CA ARG A 114 -0.36 0.88 -12.73
C ARG A 114 0.78 0.47 -11.80
N ARG A 115 0.61 0.67 -10.49
CA ARG A 115 1.65 0.32 -9.51
C ARG A 115 1.84 -1.18 -9.38
N ILE A 116 0.75 -1.94 -9.27
CA ILE A 116 0.80 -3.38 -9.13
C ILE A 116 1.44 -4.00 -10.37
N SER A 117 1.08 -3.53 -11.58
CA SER A 117 1.72 -3.95 -12.82
C SER A 117 3.22 -3.68 -12.81
N THR A 118 3.67 -2.50 -12.37
CA THR A 118 5.11 -2.21 -12.24
C THR A 118 5.80 -3.17 -11.28
N LEU A 119 5.19 -3.46 -10.12
CA LEU A 119 5.75 -4.39 -9.14
C LEU A 119 5.81 -5.82 -9.69
N CYS A 120 4.76 -6.28 -10.38
CA CYS A 120 4.72 -7.59 -11.02
C CYS A 120 5.78 -7.73 -12.11
N THR A 121 5.94 -6.73 -12.98
CA THR A 121 6.98 -6.75 -14.03
C THR A 121 8.40 -6.70 -13.45
N ALA A 122 8.64 -5.89 -12.42
CA ALA A 122 9.97 -5.74 -11.84
C ALA A 122 10.38 -6.94 -10.96
N PHE A 123 9.47 -7.42 -10.10
CA PHE A 123 9.78 -8.37 -9.04
C PHE A 123 8.99 -9.68 -9.11
N GLY A 124 7.89 -9.74 -9.86
CA GLY A 124 7.09 -10.94 -10.05
C GLY A 124 7.66 -11.88 -11.12
N THR A 125 6.84 -12.86 -11.50
CA THR A 125 7.12 -13.84 -12.56
C THR A 125 6.61 -13.41 -13.93
N GLY A 126 6.00 -12.21 -14.04
CA GLY A 126 5.42 -11.71 -15.28
C GLY A 126 4.39 -10.61 -15.05
N ALA A 127 3.63 -10.30 -16.10
CA ALA A 127 2.50 -9.37 -16.02
C ALA A 127 1.39 -9.90 -15.10
N TRP A 128 0.66 -8.99 -14.45
CA TRP A 128 -0.48 -9.37 -13.63
C TRP A 128 -1.64 -9.81 -14.55
N PRO A 129 -2.13 -11.07 -14.48
CA PRO A 129 -3.06 -11.60 -15.47
C PRO A 129 -4.51 -11.17 -15.19
N LEU A 130 -4.77 -9.86 -15.26
CA LEU A 130 -6.11 -9.28 -15.16
C LEU A 130 -6.52 -8.58 -16.46
N PRO A 131 -7.80 -8.59 -16.83
CA PRO A 131 -8.31 -7.82 -17.96
C PRO A 131 -8.45 -6.35 -17.56
N PHE A 132 -7.36 -5.57 -17.62
CA PHE A 132 -7.31 -4.19 -17.08
C PHE A 132 -8.43 -3.31 -17.62
N GLY A 133 -8.72 -3.38 -18.93
CA GLY A 133 -9.80 -2.62 -19.55
C GLY A 133 -11.17 -2.92 -18.94
N ALA A 134 -11.50 -4.19 -18.76
CA ALA A 134 -12.77 -4.62 -18.17
C ALA A 134 -12.87 -4.24 -16.68
N VAL A 135 -11.78 -4.38 -15.91
CA VAL A 135 -11.75 -3.99 -14.49
C VAL A 135 -11.94 -2.48 -14.33
N ILE A 136 -11.31 -1.69 -15.20
CA ILE A 136 -11.45 -0.24 -15.22
C ILE A 136 -12.88 0.18 -15.60
N ALA A 137 -13.46 -0.44 -16.63
CA ALA A 137 -14.83 -0.16 -17.05
C ALA A 137 -15.83 -0.50 -15.94
N ALA A 138 -15.66 -1.65 -15.29
CA ALA A 138 -16.45 -2.02 -14.12
C ALA A 138 -16.32 -1.00 -12.98
N ALA A 139 -15.11 -0.50 -12.72
CA ALA A 139 -14.88 0.52 -11.70
C ALA A 139 -15.46 1.90 -12.04
N GLN A 140 -15.74 2.21 -13.30
CA GLN A 140 -16.42 3.45 -13.71
C GLN A 140 -17.91 3.42 -13.36
N ALA A 141 -18.52 2.24 -13.35
CA ALA A 141 -19.93 2.05 -12.99
C ALA A 141 -20.16 1.99 -11.47
N VAL A 142 -19.10 1.94 -10.65
CA VAL A 142 -19.19 1.83 -9.19
C VAL A 142 -19.69 3.15 -8.58
N PRO A 143 -20.87 3.17 -7.93
CA PRO A 143 -21.39 4.38 -7.30
C PRO A 143 -20.58 4.76 -6.07
N ARG A 144 -20.22 6.05 -5.97
CA ARG A 144 -19.74 6.63 -4.70
C ARG A 144 -20.94 7.05 -3.86
N VAL A 145 -21.00 6.53 -2.64
CA VAL A 145 -22.09 6.77 -1.69
C VAL A 145 -21.79 7.96 -0.78
N GLN A 146 -20.56 8.04 -0.28
CA GLN A 146 -20.15 9.05 0.68
C GLN A 146 -18.68 9.39 0.49
N SER A 147 -18.31 10.65 0.69
CA SER A 147 -16.92 11.10 0.66
C SER A 147 -16.69 12.15 1.74
N HIS A 148 -15.82 11.83 2.69
CA HIS A 148 -15.26 12.76 3.66
C HIS A 148 -13.76 12.85 3.41
N THR A 149 -13.41 13.24 2.19
CA THR A 149 -12.04 13.39 1.74
C THR A 149 -11.68 14.86 1.68
N GLN A 150 -10.48 15.20 2.12
CA GLN A 150 -9.94 16.55 1.99
C GLN A 150 -8.54 16.50 1.39
N TRP A 151 -8.20 17.57 0.69
CA TRP A 151 -6.83 17.77 0.22
C TRP A 151 -6.00 18.37 1.34
N VAL A 152 -4.89 17.73 1.66
CA VAL A 152 -3.89 18.30 2.57
C VAL A 152 -2.64 18.63 1.77
N ASP A 153 -2.16 19.86 1.89
CA ASP A 153 -0.88 20.27 1.32
C ASP A 153 0.25 20.03 2.33
N TRP A 154 1.30 19.37 1.84
CA TRP A 154 2.55 19.18 2.56
C TRP A 154 3.68 19.59 1.62
N SER A 155 4.66 20.36 2.10
CA SER A 155 5.94 20.56 1.41
C SER A 155 7.13 20.08 2.22
N ARG A 156 8.19 19.61 1.54
CA ARG A 156 9.50 19.38 2.18
C ARG A 156 10.62 19.85 1.28
N THR A 157 11.76 20.16 1.87
CA THR A 157 13.00 20.44 1.13
C THR A 157 13.87 19.17 1.11
N SER A 158 14.26 18.72 -0.09
CA SER A 158 15.19 17.60 -0.25
C SER A 158 16.55 17.95 0.35
N GLY A 159 17.03 17.19 1.33
CA GLY A 159 18.35 17.43 1.94
C GLY A 159 19.52 17.21 0.98
N ALA A 160 19.36 16.35 -0.04
CA ALA A 160 20.42 16.04 -1.00
C ALA A 160 20.54 17.07 -2.13
N THR A 161 19.45 17.77 -2.46
CA THR A 161 19.39 18.63 -3.65
C THR A 161 18.84 20.03 -3.39
N GLY A 162 18.37 20.33 -2.18
CA GLY A 162 17.72 21.60 -1.83
C GLY A 162 16.33 21.81 -2.46
N GLN A 163 15.81 20.85 -3.22
CA GLN A 163 14.57 21.01 -3.98
C GLN A 163 13.34 21.00 -3.06
N HIS A 164 12.46 22.00 -3.19
CA HIS A 164 11.13 21.98 -2.60
C HIS A 164 10.22 21.00 -3.34
N MET A 165 9.68 20.03 -2.61
CA MET A 165 8.76 19.02 -3.13
C MET A 165 7.36 19.26 -2.55
N THR A 166 6.35 19.40 -3.41
CA THR A 166 4.94 19.40 -3.00
C THR A 166 4.42 17.96 -2.93
N LEU A 167 4.10 17.53 -1.73
CA LEU A 167 3.67 16.18 -1.38
C LEU A 167 2.19 16.10 -1.01
N GLY A 168 1.41 17.16 -1.25
CA GLY A 168 -0.02 17.16 -0.95
C GLY A 168 -0.82 16.09 -1.69
N GLY A 169 -1.94 15.67 -1.08
CA GLY A 169 -2.80 14.60 -1.58
C GLY A 169 -4.09 14.46 -0.77
N LEU A 170 -4.95 13.53 -1.18
CA LEU A 170 -6.21 13.24 -0.50
C LEU A 170 -6.00 12.43 0.78
N VAL A 171 -6.65 12.85 1.86
CA VAL A 171 -6.78 12.10 3.12
C VAL A 171 -8.26 12.01 3.51
N GLY A 172 -8.59 11.14 4.45
CA GLY A 172 -9.96 10.92 4.91
C GLY A 172 -10.54 9.63 4.36
N GLN A 173 -11.86 9.57 4.14
CA GLN A 173 -12.52 8.32 3.74
C GLN A 173 -13.53 8.49 2.61
N VAL A 174 -13.69 7.43 1.82
CA VAL A 174 -14.69 7.35 0.75
C VAL A 174 -15.37 5.99 0.76
N THR A 175 -16.68 5.96 0.56
CA THR A 175 -17.49 4.74 0.53
C THR A 175 -18.09 4.54 -0.86
N TYR A 176 -17.98 3.31 -1.36
CA TYR A 176 -18.52 2.86 -2.63
C TYR A 176 -19.50 1.71 -2.41
N ASN A 177 -20.54 1.63 -3.25
CA ASN A 177 -21.48 0.51 -3.31
C ASN A 177 -21.22 -0.36 -4.55
N ASP A 178 -21.78 -1.56 -4.53
CA ASP A 178 -21.82 -2.48 -5.67
C ASP A 178 -20.44 -2.73 -6.32
N VAL A 179 -19.38 -2.74 -5.50
CA VAL A 179 -18.00 -2.90 -5.96
C VAL A 179 -17.79 -4.33 -6.47
N PRO A 180 -17.50 -4.55 -7.77
CA PRO A 180 -17.38 -5.90 -8.33
C PRO A 180 -16.16 -6.66 -7.80
N PRO A 181 -16.17 -8.01 -7.79
CA PRO A 181 -15.10 -8.82 -7.20
C PRO A 181 -13.68 -8.47 -7.68
N LEU A 182 -13.49 -8.29 -8.99
CA LEU A 182 -12.16 -7.91 -9.52
C LEU A 182 -11.73 -6.51 -9.12
N VAL A 183 -12.67 -5.58 -8.94
CA VAL A 183 -12.36 -4.24 -8.41
C VAL A 183 -11.97 -4.32 -6.94
N ARG A 184 -12.66 -5.15 -6.15
CA ARG A 184 -12.28 -5.42 -4.75
C ARG A 184 -10.88 -6.00 -4.64
N LEU A 185 -10.51 -6.94 -5.52
CA LEU A 185 -9.15 -7.50 -5.58
C LEU A 185 -8.10 -6.43 -5.85
N VAL A 186 -8.34 -5.54 -6.82
CA VAL A 186 -7.41 -4.46 -7.15
C VAL A 186 -7.27 -3.47 -5.99
N LEU A 187 -8.36 -3.05 -5.37
CA LEU A 187 -8.33 -2.13 -4.23
C LEU A 187 -7.66 -2.77 -3.01
N LEU A 188 -7.95 -4.03 -2.70
CA LEU A 188 -7.28 -4.73 -1.60
C LEU A 188 -5.77 -4.85 -1.84
N THR A 189 -5.36 -5.22 -3.05
CA THR A 189 -3.93 -5.31 -3.42
C THR A 189 -3.27 -3.93 -3.38
N GLY A 190 -4.00 -2.87 -3.78
CA GLY A 190 -3.57 -1.49 -3.68
C GLY A 190 -3.34 -1.04 -2.23
N ALA A 191 -4.16 -1.50 -1.28
CA ALA A 191 -3.97 -1.19 0.14
C ALA A 191 -2.64 -1.77 0.67
N LEU A 192 -2.27 -3.00 0.28
CA LEU A 192 -1.00 -3.63 0.69
C LEU A 192 0.23 -2.99 0.05
N THR A 193 0.07 -2.45 -1.15
CA THR A 193 1.18 -1.90 -1.92
C THR A 193 1.33 -0.38 -1.74
N HIS A 194 0.34 0.28 -1.13
CA HIS A 194 0.06 1.71 -1.29
C HIS A 194 -0.13 2.09 -2.76
N ILE A 195 -0.68 3.26 -3.07
CA ILE A 195 -0.90 3.68 -4.46
C ILE A 195 -0.57 5.16 -4.69
N GLY A 196 -0.45 5.57 -5.95
CA GLY A 196 -0.27 6.98 -6.29
C GLY A 196 1.19 7.39 -6.44
N LYS A 197 1.45 8.68 -6.26
CA LYS A 197 2.79 9.28 -6.35
C LYS A 197 3.45 9.34 -4.97
N ALA A 198 4.79 9.40 -4.97
CA ALA A 198 5.60 9.53 -3.75
C ALA A 198 5.45 8.38 -2.74
N VAL A 199 5.01 7.19 -3.18
CA VAL A 199 4.81 6.03 -2.29
C VAL A 199 6.06 5.65 -1.50
N VAL A 200 7.25 5.79 -2.10
CA VAL A 200 8.54 5.55 -1.42
C VAL A 200 8.81 6.50 -0.26
N PHE A 201 8.06 7.60 -0.16
CA PHE A 201 8.08 8.54 0.97
C PHE A 201 6.88 8.33 1.92
N GLY A 202 6.21 7.18 1.86
CA GLY A 202 5.10 6.82 2.73
C GLY A 202 3.73 7.31 2.25
N HIS A 203 3.61 7.89 1.05
CA HIS A 203 2.33 8.37 0.52
C HIS A 203 1.40 7.26 0.02
N GLY A 204 0.11 7.60 -0.01
CA GLY A 204 -0.94 6.78 -0.60
C GLY A 204 -1.21 5.45 0.10
N ALA A 205 -0.88 5.38 1.40
CA ALA A 205 -1.30 4.30 2.27
C ALA A 205 -2.80 4.45 2.54
N TYR A 206 -3.52 3.34 2.42
CA TYR A 206 -4.93 3.30 2.77
C TYR A 206 -5.34 1.91 3.27
N ARG A 207 -6.47 1.85 3.95
CA ARG A 207 -7.08 0.60 4.41
C ARG A 207 -8.45 0.44 3.77
N VAL A 208 -8.81 -0.83 3.54
CA VAL A 208 -10.18 -1.23 3.21
C VAL A 208 -10.87 -1.59 4.51
N GLN A 209 -11.91 -0.85 4.89
CA GLN A 209 -12.73 -1.16 6.06
C GLN A 209 -13.88 -2.07 5.66
N THR A 210 -14.03 -3.18 6.38
CA THR A 210 -15.23 -4.01 6.33
C THR A 210 -16.21 -3.46 7.36
N HIS A 211 -17.29 -2.83 6.91
CA HIS A 211 -18.41 -2.60 7.82
C HIS A 211 -19.01 -3.98 8.10
N LYS A 212 -18.75 -4.54 9.30
CA LYS A 212 -19.61 -5.60 9.82
C LYS A 212 -21.00 -4.99 9.95
N GLN A 213 -21.97 -5.47 9.16
CA GLN A 213 -23.37 -5.22 9.51
C GLN A 213 -23.55 -5.75 10.93
N THR A 214 -23.74 -4.82 11.87
CA THR A 214 -24.17 -5.16 13.22
C THR A 214 -25.63 -5.56 13.05
N LEU A 215 -25.88 -6.87 12.95
CA LEU A 215 -27.23 -7.41 13.11
C LEU A 215 -27.63 -7.07 14.56
N GLY A 216 -28.69 -6.25 14.68
CA GLY A 216 -29.37 -6.02 15.95
C GLY A 216 -30.16 -7.23 16.40
#